data_AF-A0A2H1HW17-F1
#
_entry.id   AF-A0A2H1HW17-F1
#
_cell.length_a   1.000
_cell.length_b   1.000
_cell.length_c   1.000
_cell.angle_alpha   90.00
_cell.angle_beta   90.00
_cell.angle_gamma   90.00
#
_symmetry.space_group_name_H-M   'P 1'
#
loop_
_entity.id
_entity.type
_entity.pdbx_description
1 polymer ?
#
loop_
_entity_poly.entity_id
_entity_poly.type
_entity_poly.pdbx_seq_one_letter_code
_entity_poly.pdbx_strand_id
1 'polypeptide(L)'
;MAAIDARGDDVVLKLEENERSLMLTVFTDLAALLAEDDSEDGRPDSENWEARLGLVDRPRPQDPALLRLFPDVDPLDEERSQEFRRLTEFDLQQAKAHNVRIVLNGLAKGPSIALNHDEVLAWMKGLNDLRLVLAVRMGIDSEEAQEEKYAHRDDLDESEELTLTLYDFLTWIQDRLTTTLLGDLHADDDS
;
A
#
# COMPACT_ATOMS: atom_id res chain seq x y z
N MET A 1 -20.32 -6.37 -5.28
CA MET A 1 -19.08 -7.06 -5.66
C MET A 1 -18.41 -6.29 -6.77
N ALA A 2 -17.24 -5.75 -6.47
CA ALA A 2 -16.34 -5.13 -7.45
C ALA A 2 -16.12 -5.98 -8.71
N ALA A 3 -15.78 -5.32 -9.82
CA ALA A 3 -15.46 -5.97 -11.09
C ALA A 3 -14.26 -5.28 -11.75
N ILE A 4 -13.37 -6.05 -12.37
CA ILE A 4 -12.21 -5.55 -13.12
C ILE A 4 -12.32 -6.07 -14.55
N ASP A 5 -12.19 -5.18 -15.52
CA ASP A 5 -12.31 -5.48 -16.95
C ASP A 5 -11.18 -4.79 -17.73
N ALA A 6 -10.60 -5.46 -18.72
CA ALA A 6 -9.61 -4.86 -19.62
C ALA A 6 -10.32 -4.12 -20.76
N ARG A 7 -9.78 -2.97 -21.18
CA ARG A 7 -10.30 -2.18 -22.30
C ARG A 7 -9.14 -1.63 -23.15
N GLY A 8 -8.63 -2.47 -24.05
CA GLY A 8 -7.32 -2.21 -24.66
C GLY A 8 -6.25 -2.20 -23.57
N ASP A 9 -5.30 -1.29 -23.67
CA ASP A 9 -4.19 -1.13 -22.70
C ASP A 9 -4.63 -0.58 -21.32
N ASP A 10 -5.90 -0.18 -21.17
CA ASP A 10 -6.45 0.38 -19.93
C ASP A 10 -7.24 -0.68 -19.13
N VAL A 11 -7.15 -0.59 -17.80
CA VAL A 11 -7.94 -1.41 -16.87
C VAL A 11 -9.08 -0.58 -16.29
N VAL A 12 -10.29 -1.13 -16.30
CA VAL A 12 -11.46 -0.52 -15.65
C VAL A 12 -11.80 -1.27 -14.37
N LEU A 13 -11.57 -0.62 -13.22
CA LEU A 13 -12.01 -1.07 -11.91
C LEU A 13 -13.39 -0.48 -11.60
N LYS A 14 -14.36 -1.34 -11.31
CA LYS A 14 -15.69 -0.96 -10.83
C LYS A 14 -15.83 -1.36 -9.38
N LEU A 15 -16.16 -0.40 -8.53
CA LEU A 15 -16.40 -0.59 -7.10
C LEU A 15 -17.84 -0.22 -6.77
N GLU A 16 -18.44 -0.95 -5.83
CA GLU A 16 -19.68 -0.51 -5.19
C GLU A 16 -19.42 0.72 -4.31
N GLU A 17 -20.49 1.45 -3.98
CA GLU A 17 -20.35 2.72 -3.26
C GLU A 17 -19.81 2.53 -1.83
N ASN A 18 -20.20 1.45 -1.16
CA ASN A 18 -19.66 1.03 0.14
C ASN A 18 -18.19 0.62 0.04
N GLU A 19 -17.82 -0.22 -0.94
CA GLU A 19 -16.45 -0.65 -1.19
C GLU A 19 -15.54 0.56 -1.47
N ARG A 20 -15.98 1.48 -2.33
CA ARG A 20 -15.26 2.72 -2.65
C ARG A 20 -15.09 3.62 -1.42
N SER A 21 -16.14 3.75 -0.61
CA SER A 21 -16.09 4.58 0.61
C SER A 21 -15.13 3.99 1.64
N LEU A 22 -15.16 2.66 1.81
CA LEU A 22 -14.21 1.96 2.67
C LEU A 22 -12.77 2.16 2.19
N MET A 23 -12.52 1.99 0.88
CA MET A 23 -11.20 2.23 0.28
C MET A 23 -10.73 3.68 0.47
N LEU A 24 -11.61 4.66 0.30
CA LEU A 24 -11.26 6.06 0.54
C LEU A 24 -10.81 6.29 1.98
N THR A 25 -11.54 5.74 2.96
CA THR A 25 -11.18 5.85 4.37
C THR A 25 -9.80 5.24 4.63
N VAL A 26 -9.59 3.97 4.29
CA VAL A 26 -8.36 3.26 4.66
C VAL A 26 -7.13 3.79 3.92
N PHE A 27 -7.27 4.26 2.68
CA PHE A 27 -6.17 4.91 1.97
C PHE A 27 -5.89 6.33 2.48
N THR A 28 -6.89 7.01 3.03
CA THR A 28 -6.69 8.29 3.72
C THR A 28 -5.92 8.07 5.03
N ASP A 29 -6.26 7.02 5.78
CA ASP A 29 -5.54 6.64 7.00
C ASP A 29 -4.09 6.22 6.68
N LEU A 30 -3.86 5.48 5.58
CA LEU A 30 -2.51 5.16 5.11
C LEU A 30 -1.72 6.41 4.72
N ALA A 31 -2.35 7.38 4.04
CA ALA A 31 -1.71 8.65 3.72
C ALA A 31 -1.32 9.43 4.99
N ALA A 32 -2.18 9.43 6.01
CA ALA A 32 -1.89 10.07 7.29
C ALA A 32 -0.73 9.38 8.02
N LEU A 33 -0.72 8.04 8.06
CA LEU A 33 0.37 7.26 8.64
C LEU A 33 1.72 7.56 7.96
N LEU A 34 1.73 7.64 6.62
CA LEU A 34 2.95 7.96 5.86
C LEU A 34 3.42 9.40 6.06
N ALA A 35 2.53 10.33 6.42
CA ALA A 35 2.88 11.73 6.66
C ALA A 35 3.41 11.99 8.09
N GLU A 36 3.07 11.13 9.05
CA GLU A 36 3.43 11.30 10.47
C GLU A 36 4.96 11.28 10.68
N ASP A 37 5.68 10.45 9.91
CA ASP A 37 7.15 10.35 9.96
C ASP A 37 7.88 11.57 9.35
N ASP A 38 7.20 12.40 8.56
CA ASP A 38 7.79 13.60 7.94
C ASP A 38 7.74 14.85 8.85
N SER A 39 7.01 14.77 9.96
CA SER A 39 6.61 15.94 10.76
C SER A 39 7.49 16.25 11.97
N GLU A 40 8.79 16.48 11.77
CA GLU A 40 9.53 17.32 12.74
C GLU A 40 9.55 18.81 12.33
N ASP A 41 9.57 19.13 11.02
CA ASP A 41 9.80 20.51 10.56
C ASP A 41 8.71 21.13 9.66
N GLY A 42 7.72 20.34 9.20
CA GLY A 42 6.54 20.83 8.47
C GLY A 42 6.81 21.59 7.16
N ARG A 43 8.01 21.47 6.60
CA ARG A 43 8.43 22.13 5.35
C ARG A 43 7.89 21.38 4.14
N PRO A 44 7.53 22.08 3.05
CA PRO A 44 7.10 21.42 1.82
C PRO A 44 8.23 20.57 1.20
N ASP A 45 7.88 19.44 0.58
CA ASP A 45 8.82 18.46 0.01
C ASP A 45 9.89 19.09 -0.91
N SER A 46 9.52 20.11 -1.67
CA SER A 46 10.43 20.84 -2.57
C SER A 46 11.60 21.51 -1.86
N GLU A 47 11.46 21.78 -0.56
CA GLU A 47 12.45 22.41 0.29
C GLU A 47 13.26 21.39 1.11
N ASN A 48 12.88 20.11 1.08
CA ASN A 48 13.53 19.03 1.83
C ASN A 48 14.63 18.31 1.04
N TRP A 49 15.48 19.10 0.36
CA TRP A 49 16.58 18.56 -0.45
C TRP A 49 17.69 17.90 0.41
N GLU A 50 17.83 18.32 1.66
CA GLU A 50 18.79 17.76 2.62
C GLU A 50 18.45 16.30 2.93
N ALA A 51 17.19 15.99 3.22
CA ALA A 51 16.73 14.61 3.41
C ALA A 51 16.96 13.75 2.16
N ARG A 52 16.73 14.31 0.96
CA ARG A 52 16.99 13.60 -0.30
C ARG A 52 18.47 13.34 -0.58
N LEU A 53 19.38 14.12 0.02
CA LEU A 53 20.82 13.85 -0.01
C LEU A 53 21.29 13.03 1.21
N GLY A 54 20.35 12.59 2.06
CA GLY A 54 20.63 11.93 3.33
C GLY A 54 21.36 12.81 4.33
N LEU A 55 21.33 14.12 4.23
CA LEU A 55 22.03 15.00 5.18
C LEU A 55 21.30 15.16 6.52
N VAL A 56 20.11 14.57 6.65
CA VAL A 56 19.26 14.59 7.85
C VAL A 56 19.15 13.17 8.39
N ASP A 57 19.34 12.99 9.70
CA ASP A 57 19.13 11.70 10.34
C ASP A 57 17.65 11.29 10.30
N ARG A 58 17.40 10.02 9.96
CA ARG A 58 16.07 9.40 10.00
C ARG A 58 16.05 8.37 11.14
N PRO A 59 15.39 8.66 12.28
CA PRO A 59 15.30 7.71 13.37
C PRO A 59 14.51 6.49 12.94
N ARG A 60 14.76 5.35 13.60
CA ARG A 60 14.00 4.13 13.34
C ARG A 60 12.52 4.34 13.71
N PRO A 61 11.56 4.02 12.82
CA PRO A 61 10.14 4.16 13.15
C PRO A 61 9.74 3.35 14.39
N GLN A 62 8.88 3.94 15.22
CA GLN A 62 8.35 3.27 16.42
C GLN A 62 7.08 2.47 16.11
N ASP A 63 6.32 2.87 15.08
CA ASP A 63 5.13 2.16 14.64
C ASP A 63 5.52 0.86 13.90
N PRO A 64 5.05 -0.32 14.34
CA PRO A 64 5.32 -1.59 13.66
C PRO A 64 4.88 -1.60 12.18
N ALA A 65 3.82 -0.89 11.83
CA ALA A 65 3.33 -0.80 10.46
C ALA A 65 4.31 0.00 9.58
N LEU A 66 4.87 1.09 10.10
CA LEU A 66 5.92 1.84 9.41
C LEU A 66 7.20 1.01 9.28
N LEU A 67 7.60 0.26 10.33
CA LEU A 67 8.73 -0.67 10.23
C LEU A 67 8.54 -1.75 9.16
N ARG A 68 7.30 -2.19 8.93
CA ARG A 68 7.02 -3.15 7.87
C ARG A 68 7.12 -2.53 6.47
N LEU A 69 6.75 -1.26 6.34
CA LEU A 69 6.85 -0.50 5.09
C LEU A 69 8.28 -0.01 4.80
N PHE A 70 9.06 0.24 5.85
CA PHE A 70 10.44 0.74 5.84
C PHE A 70 11.34 -0.20 6.69
N PRO A 71 11.59 -1.43 6.21
CA PRO A 71 12.31 -2.42 6.99
C PRO A 71 13.80 -2.08 7.15
N ASP A 72 14.37 -2.50 8.28
CA ASP A 72 15.81 -2.52 8.49
C ASP A 72 16.49 -3.39 7.41
N VAL A 73 17.53 -2.87 6.75
CA VAL A 73 18.26 -3.61 5.70
C VAL A 73 19.10 -4.75 6.30
N ASP A 74 19.55 -4.58 7.54
CA ASP A 74 20.31 -5.56 8.29
C ASP A 74 19.89 -5.51 9.76
N PRO A 75 19.07 -6.46 10.24
CA PRO A 75 18.60 -6.50 11.62
C PRO A 75 19.72 -6.70 12.66
N LEU A 76 20.91 -7.11 12.24
CA LEU A 76 22.06 -7.36 13.11
C LEU A 76 23.06 -6.19 13.12
N ASP A 77 22.87 -5.18 12.25
CA ASP A 77 23.75 -4.04 12.09
C ASP A 77 22.93 -2.74 12.08
N GLU A 78 22.80 -2.14 13.26
CA GLU A 78 22.03 -0.91 13.47
C GLU A 78 22.65 0.29 12.74
N GLU A 79 23.99 0.39 12.70
CA GLU A 79 24.71 1.47 12.02
C GLU A 79 24.45 1.41 10.52
N ARG A 80 24.55 0.22 9.94
CA ARG A 80 24.24 0.01 8.52
C ARG A 80 22.77 0.29 8.20
N SER A 81 21.86 -0.13 9.07
CA SER A 81 20.42 0.15 8.88
C SER A 81 20.11 1.64 9.01
N GLN A 82 20.75 2.36 9.93
CA GLN A 82 20.62 3.82 10.05
C GLN A 82 21.13 4.54 8.81
N GLU A 83 22.31 4.18 8.30
CA GLU A 83 22.88 4.79 7.09
C GLU A 83 22.00 4.53 5.87
N PHE A 84 21.46 3.31 5.75
CA PHE A 84 20.54 2.97 4.66
C PHE A 84 19.24 3.77 4.73
N ARG A 85 18.63 3.92 5.91
CA ARG A 85 17.45 4.75 6.12
C ARG A 85 17.72 6.20 5.70
N ARG A 86 18.80 6.77 6.24
CA ARG A 86 19.25 8.13 5.93
C ARG A 86 19.36 8.38 4.42
N LEU A 87 19.87 7.41 3.66
CA LEU A 87 20.08 7.56 2.22
C LEU A 87 18.88 7.23 1.33
N THR A 88 17.92 6.42 1.80
CA THR A 88 16.91 5.82 0.91
C THR A 88 15.46 6.03 1.35
N GLU A 89 15.22 6.23 2.65
CA GLU A 89 13.86 6.20 3.21
C GLU A 89 13.02 7.37 2.71
N PHE A 90 13.61 8.56 2.54
CA PHE A 90 12.94 9.73 1.98
C PHE A 90 12.37 9.43 0.58
N ASP A 91 13.19 8.93 -0.34
CA ASP A 91 12.74 8.63 -1.70
C ASP A 91 11.71 7.49 -1.72
N LEU A 92 11.86 6.49 -0.86
CA LEU A 92 10.90 5.39 -0.72
C LEU A 92 9.55 5.89 -0.17
N GLN A 93 9.57 6.73 0.85
CA GLN A 93 8.38 7.35 1.45
C GLN A 93 7.63 8.18 0.41
N GLN A 94 8.35 9.00 -0.37
CA GLN A 94 7.78 9.80 -1.45
C GLN A 94 7.16 8.94 -2.55
N ALA A 95 7.80 7.84 -2.92
CA ALA A 95 7.24 6.88 -3.87
C ALA A 95 5.94 6.24 -3.34
N LYS A 96 5.90 5.85 -2.06
CA LYS A 96 4.69 5.29 -1.43
C LYS A 96 3.56 6.33 -1.36
N ALA A 97 3.86 7.55 -0.90
CA ALA A 97 2.90 8.65 -0.83
C ALA A 97 2.34 9.02 -2.21
N HIS A 98 3.18 8.99 -3.25
CA HIS A 98 2.75 9.19 -4.63
C HIS A 98 1.77 8.10 -5.11
N ASN A 99 2.06 6.82 -4.85
CA ASN A 99 1.16 5.71 -5.19
C ASN A 99 -0.20 5.86 -4.49
N VAL A 100 -0.20 6.19 -3.19
CA VAL A 100 -1.43 6.43 -2.42
C VAL A 100 -2.25 7.59 -3.01
N ARG A 101 -1.60 8.69 -3.42
CA ARG A 101 -2.27 9.81 -4.10
C ARG A 101 -2.92 9.38 -5.42
N ILE A 102 -2.27 8.53 -6.21
CA ILE A 102 -2.86 7.99 -7.44
C ILE A 102 -4.13 7.17 -7.12
N VAL A 103 -4.10 6.33 -6.09
CA VAL A 103 -5.26 5.55 -5.65
C VAL A 103 -6.42 6.46 -5.22
N LEU A 104 -6.15 7.41 -4.32
CA LEU A 104 -7.15 8.36 -3.84
C LEU A 104 -7.76 9.20 -4.97
N ASN A 105 -6.92 9.68 -5.90
CA ASN A 105 -7.39 10.42 -7.08
C ASN A 105 -8.29 9.55 -7.97
N GLY A 106 -7.97 8.27 -8.16
CA GLY A 106 -8.82 7.33 -8.89
C GLY A 106 -10.17 7.12 -8.20
N LEU A 107 -10.18 6.86 -6.89
CA LEU A 107 -11.39 6.67 -6.08
C LEU A 107 -12.30 7.91 -6.06
N ALA A 108 -11.72 9.10 -6.16
CA ALA A 108 -12.46 10.37 -6.23
C ALA A 108 -13.22 10.57 -7.55
N LYS A 109 -12.79 9.92 -8.66
CA LYS A 109 -13.45 10.02 -9.98
C LYS A 109 -14.83 9.36 -10.00
N GLY A 110 -15.09 8.40 -9.13
CA GLY A 110 -16.38 7.71 -9.00
C GLY A 110 -16.26 6.18 -8.92
N PRO A 111 -17.37 5.45 -9.06
CA PRO A 111 -17.40 3.99 -8.92
C PRO A 111 -16.79 3.23 -10.10
N SER A 112 -16.56 3.88 -11.25
CA SER A 112 -15.91 3.28 -12.42
C SER A 112 -14.61 4.03 -12.69
N ILE A 113 -13.48 3.37 -12.48
CA ILE A 113 -12.14 3.97 -12.48
C ILE A 113 -11.38 3.35 -13.65
N ALA A 114 -11.09 4.15 -14.67
CA ALA A 114 -10.17 3.77 -15.73
C ALA A 114 -8.74 4.08 -15.29
N LEU A 115 -7.85 3.10 -15.44
CA LEU A 115 -6.45 3.13 -15.05
C LEU A 115 -5.60 2.79 -16.27
N ASN A 116 -4.64 3.64 -16.60
CA ASN A 116 -3.58 3.26 -17.53
C ASN A 116 -2.55 2.34 -16.87
N HIS A 117 -1.60 1.82 -17.64
CA HIS A 117 -0.56 0.90 -17.15
C HIS A 117 0.19 1.41 -15.90
N ASP A 118 0.66 2.66 -15.89
CA ASP A 118 1.40 3.23 -14.75
C ASP A 118 0.50 3.40 -13.52
N GLU A 119 -0.76 3.81 -13.73
CA GLU A 119 -1.75 3.89 -12.66
C GLU A 119 -2.04 2.50 -12.07
N VAL A 120 -2.15 1.45 -12.90
CA VAL A 120 -2.33 0.07 -12.43
C VAL A 120 -1.16 -0.37 -11.54
N LEU A 121 0.09 -0.09 -11.95
CA LEU A 121 1.28 -0.39 -11.14
C LEU A 121 1.27 0.37 -9.81
N ALA A 122 0.89 1.65 -9.82
CA ALA A 122 0.77 2.45 -8.60
C ALA A 122 -0.33 1.92 -7.67
N TRP A 123 -1.48 1.51 -8.23
CA TRP A 123 -2.56 0.86 -7.48
C TRP A 123 -2.11 -0.44 -6.84
N MET A 124 -1.43 -1.33 -7.57
CA MET A 124 -0.92 -2.59 -7.00
C MET A 124 0.07 -2.34 -5.85
N LYS A 125 0.98 -1.37 -6.00
CA LYS A 125 1.91 -0.99 -4.91
C LYS A 125 1.17 -0.44 -3.69
N GLY A 126 0.20 0.45 -3.90
CA GLY A 126 -0.59 1.03 -2.82
C GLY A 126 -1.46 -0.01 -2.09
N LEU A 127 -2.10 -0.93 -2.83
CA LEU A 127 -2.85 -2.06 -2.26
C LEU A 127 -1.94 -2.96 -1.43
N ASN A 128 -0.74 -3.26 -1.93
CA ASN A 128 0.23 -4.06 -1.20
C ASN A 128 0.69 -3.37 0.09
N ASP A 129 1.02 -2.08 0.04
CA ASP A 129 1.40 -1.31 1.22
C ASP A 129 0.28 -1.32 2.28
N LEU A 130 -0.98 -1.10 1.86
CA LEU A 130 -2.12 -1.18 2.76
C LEU A 130 -2.27 -2.59 3.37
N ARG A 131 -2.14 -3.64 2.56
CA ARG A 131 -2.21 -5.04 3.06
C ARG A 131 -1.14 -5.34 4.10
N LEU A 132 0.09 -4.85 3.90
CA LEU A 132 1.16 -4.99 4.89
C LEU A 132 0.82 -4.30 6.21
N VAL A 133 0.24 -3.10 6.15
CA VAL A 133 -0.22 -2.37 7.35
C VAL A 133 -1.31 -3.16 8.07
N LEU A 134 -2.32 -3.65 7.36
CA LEU A 134 -3.41 -4.43 7.96
C LEU A 134 -2.89 -5.73 8.58
N ALA A 135 -2.00 -6.45 7.89
CA ALA A 135 -1.41 -7.68 8.39
C ALA A 135 -0.69 -7.46 9.72
N VAL A 136 0.15 -6.42 9.80
CA VAL A 136 0.85 -6.06 11.05
C VAL A 136 -0.12 -5.74 12.19
N ARG A 137 -1.17 -4.95 11.92
CA ARG A 137 -2.17 -4.58 12.94
C ARG A 137 -2.96 -5.80 13.43
N MET A 138 -3.15 -6.82 12.58
CA MET A 138 -3.78 -8.09 12.95
C MET A 138 -2.82 -9.07 13.63
N GLY A 139 -1.52 -8.80 13.66
CA GLY A 139 -0.50 -9.72 14.14
C GLY A 139 -0.17 -10.85 13.16
N ILE A 140 -0.42 -10.66 11.86
CA ILE A 140 -0.09 -11.62 10.80
C ILE A 140 1.30 -11.30 10.25
N ASP A 141 2.31 -12.02 10.73
CA ASP A 141 3.72 -11.87 10.30
C ASP A 141 4.28 -13.07 9.53
N SER A 142 3.51 -14.17 9.49
CA SER A 142 3.89 -15.46 8.93
C SER A 142 2.67 -16.16 8.34
N GLU A 143 2.91 -17.18 7.51
CA GLU A 143 1.84 -18.00 6.94
C GLU A 143 1.11 -18.76 8.04
N GLU A 144 1.84 -19.27 9.05
CA GLU A 144 1.27 -19.95 10.21
C GLU A 144 0.38 -19.03 11.04
N ALA A 145 0.82 -17.80 11.31
CA ALA A 145 -0.01 -16.80 12.02
C ALA A 145 -1.26 -16.44 11.22
N GLN A 146 -1.14 -16.37 9.88
CA GLN A 146 -2.28 -16.16 9.00
C GLN A 146 -3.28 -17.32 9.13
N GLU A 147 -2.83 -18.57 8.95
CA GLU A 147 -3.66 -19.77 9.07
C GLU A 147 -4.37 -19.85 10.43
N GLU A 148 -3.64 -19.58 11.52
CA GLU A 148 -4.21 -19.54 12.87
C GLU A 148 -5.31 -18.48 12.98
N LYS A 149 -5.09 -17.28 12.43
CA LYS A 149 -6.08 -16.19 12.44
C LYS A 149 -7.36 -16.59 11.70
N TYR A 150 -7.26 -17.26 10.57
CA TYR A 150 -8.44 -17.76 9.83
C TYR A 150 -9.12 -18.92 10.55
N ALA A 151 -8.36 -19.80 11.21
CA ALA A 151 -8.93 -20.93 11.96
C ALA A 151 -9.78 -20.48 13.15
N HIS A 152 -9.45 -19.33 13.74
CA HIS A 152 -10.16 -18.74 14.88
C HIS A 152 -11.01 -17.53 14.48
N ARG A 153 -11.44 -17.45 13.21
CA ARG A 153 -12.24 -16.32 12.71
C ARG A 153 -13.51 -16.08 13.52
N ASP A 154 -14.18 -17.13 13.97
CA ASP A 154 -15.43 -17.04 14.74
C ASP A 154 -15.23 -16.46 16.16
N ASP A 155 -13.98 -16.40 16.64
CA ASP A 155 -13.61 -15.85 17.94
C ASP A 155 -13.16 -14.37 17.86
N LEU A 156 -13.04 -13.82 16.64
CA LEU A 156 -12.60 -12.43 16.42
C LEU A 156 -13.67 -11.44 16.89
N ASP A 157 -13.22 -10.28 17.37
CA ASP A 157 -14.14 -9.15 17.57
C ASP A 157 -14.57 -8.52 16.24
N GLU A 158 -15.58 -7.65 16.28
CA GLU A 158 -16.14 -7.00 15.08
C GLU A 158 -15.06 -6.19 14.32
N SER A 159 -14.13 -5.56 15.02
CA SER A 159 -13.07 -4.76 14.40
C SER A 159 -12.06 -5.65 13.68
N GLU A 160 -11.66 -6.76 14.30
CA GLU A 160 -10.76 -7.75 13.71
C GLU A 160 -11.39 -8.44 12.51
N GLU A 161 -12.67 -8.82 12.59
CA GLU A 161 -13.38 -9.43 11.47
C GLU A 161 -13.49 -8.47 10.27
N LEU A 162 -13.79 -7.19 10.52
CA LEU A 162 -13.80 -6.15 9.49
C LEU A 162 -12.43 -5.96 8.85
N THR A 163 -11.36 -5.97 9.66
CA THR A 163 -9.98 -5.83 9.18
C THR A 163 -9.57 -7.02 8.30
N LEU A 164 -9.92 -8.25 8.71
CA LEU A 164 -9.67 -9.46 7.94
C LEU A 164 -10.46 -9.46 6.62
N THR A 165 -11.73 -9.05 6.67
CA THR A 165 -12.58 -8.93 5.47
C THR A 165 -12.02 -7.89 4.49
N LEU A 166 -11.51 -6.77 4.99
CA LEU A 166 -10.83 -5.78 4.16
C LEU A 166 -9.54 -6.37 3.56
N TYR A 167 -8.73 -7.08 4.35
CA TYR A 167 -7.53 -7.75 3.86
C TYR A 167 -7.84 -8.73 2.71
N ASP A 168 -8.88 -9.55 2.85
CA ASP A 168 -9.38 -10.45 1.80
C ASP A 168 -9.81 -9.67 0.54
N PHE A 169 -10.54 -8.57 0.73
CA PHE A 169 -11.00 -7.73 -0.37
C PHE A 169 -9.84 -7.11 -1.16
N LEU A 170 -8.84 -6.57 -0.47
CA LEU A 170 -7.63 -6.03 -1.11
C LEU A 170 -6.84 -7.10 -1.84
N THR A 171 -6.76 -8.31 -1.25
CA THR A 171 -6.15 -9.48 -1.88
C THR A 171 -6.82 -9.81 -3.20
N TRP A 172 -8.15 -9.89 -3.18
CA TRP A 172 -8.93 -10.17 -4.36
C TRP A 172 -8.75 -9.11 -5.45
N ILE A 173 -8.73 -7.80 -5.10
CA ILE A 173 -8.47 -6.73 -6.09
C ILE A 173 -7.08 -6.92 -6.72
N GLN A 174 -6.05 -7.14 -5.89
CA GLN A 174 -4.67 -7.26 -6.36
C GLN A 174 -4.48 -8.46 -7.29
N ASP A 175 -5.05 -9.62 -6.96
CA ASP A 175 -5.01 -10.81 -7.80
C ASP A 175 -5.70 -10.57 -9.16
N ARG A 176 -6.82 -9.84 -9.14
CA ARG A 176 -7.54 -9.48 -10.37
C ARG A 176 -6.75 -8.53 -11.24
N LEU A 177 -6.18 -7.46 -10.69
CA LEU A 177 -5.30 -6.54 -11.44
C LEU A 177 -4.11 -7.27 -12.04
N THR A 178 -3.47 -8.16 -11.27
CA THR A 178 -2.33 -8.96 -11.71
C THR A 178 -2.72 -9.89 -12.86
N THR A 179 -3.84 -10.60 -12.73
CA THR A 179 -4.36 -11.51 -13.75
C THR A 179 -4.70 -10.75 -15.04
N THR A 180 -5.32 -9.57 -14.93
CA THR A 180 -5.65 -8.74 -16.08
C THR A 180 -4.39 -8.27 -16.81
N LEU A 181 -3.38 -7.81 -16.08
CA LEU A 181 -2.11 -7.35 -16.65
C LEU A 181 -1.33 -8.48 -17.33
N LEU A 182 -1.31 -9.68 -16.74
CA LEU A 182 -0.67 -10.86 -17.34
C LEU A 182 -1.43 -11.37 -18.56
N GLY A 183 -2.77 -11.29 -18.56
CA GLY A 183 -3.59 -11.69 -19.69
C GLY A 183 -3.35 -10.81 -20.93
N ASP A 184 -3.13 -9.51 -20.72
CA ASP A 184 -2.84 -8.55 -21.78
C ASP A 184 -1.46 -8.78 -22.40
N LEU A 185 -0.44 -9.06 -21.56
CA LEU A 185 0.92 -9.39 -22.01
C LEU A 185 0.97 -10.63 -22.93
N HIS A 186 0.05 -11.58 -22.79
CA HIS A 186 -0.02 -12.75 -23.66
C HIS A 186 -0.82 -12.50 -24.95
N ALA A 187 -1.68 -11.48 -24.99
CA ALA A 187 -2.43 -11.13 -26.20
C ALA A 187 -1.56 -10.38 -27.23
N ASP A 188 -0.56 -9.62 -26.75
CA ASP A 188 0.41 -8.91 -27.59
C ASP A 188 1.46 -9.83 -28.25
N ASP A 189 1.75 -11.00 -27.68
CA ASP A 189 2.75 -11.95 -28.22
C ASP A 189 2.18 -12.84 -29.35
N ASP A 190 0.86 -12.85 -29.53
CA ASP A 190 0.12 -13.60 -30.55
C ASP A 190 -0.35 -12.73 -31.75
N SER A 191 0.04 -11.44 -31.79
CA SER A 191 -0.36 -10.46 -32.82
C SER A 191 0.78 -10.05 -33.76
#